data_AF-A0A061E7V9-F1
#
_entry.id   AF-A0A061E7V9-F1
#
_cell.length_a   1.000
_cell.length_b   1.000
_cell.length_c   1.000
_cell.angle_alpha   90.00
_cell.angle_beta   90.00
_cell.angle_gamma   90.00
#
_symmetry.space_group_name_H-M   'P 1'
#
loop_
_entity.id
_entity.type
_entity.pdbx_description
1 polymer ?
#
loop_
_entity_poly.entity_id
_entity_poly.type
_entity_poly.pdbx_seq_one_letter_code
_entity_poly.pdbx_strand_id
1 'polypeptide(L)'
;HSRKSDNLHGYKSNSTSSHEATKTISTSPQAQQSKETTLRTPTRISKKPLLCFQNVKTLAMKPLLSHLFLTFLFFILHPIVTVSSPDNDSSTTATNATDFIRTSCSATLYPDLCYTSLSGYANAIQQDPARLARTAIGVSLSKTRHMAVYVSNLSREADYGADPRASAALHDCFSNMGDAVDEIRGSLKQMRQLVAPGSESFRFQMGNVQTWMSAALTDEDTCTDGFEDVAEGPMKTDVCQRTGKVKKFTSNALALVNSYAEKGTN
;
A
#
# COMPACT_ATOMS: atom_id res chain seq x y z
N HIS A 1 -63.41 36.65 -56.63
CA HIS A 1 -64.28 35.60 -57.18
C HIS A 1 -63.56 34.26 -57.07
N SER A 2 -64.19 33.28 -56.40
CA SER A 2 -64.02 31.81 -56.45
C SER A 2 -62.70 31.13 -56.86
N ARG A 3 -62.28 30.21 -55.97
CA ARG A 3 -61.79 28.80 -56.18
C ARG A 3 -60.58 28.59 -57.10
N LYS A 4 -59.74 27.55 -57.00
CA LYS A 4 -59.37 26.42 -56.11
C LYS A 4 -58.35 25.63 -56.96
N SER A 5 -57.49 24.81 -56.34
CA SER A 5 -56.59 23.76 -56.89
C SER A 5 -55.10 24.07 -56.67
N ASP A 6 -54.24 23.13 -56.29
CA ASP A 6 -54.38 21.78 -55.75
C ASP A 6 -53.06 21.41 -55.05
N ASN A 7 -53.16 20.47 -54.11
CA ASN A 7 -52.09 19.87 -53.32
C ASN A 7 -50.93 19.25 -54.14
N LEU A 8 -49.70 19.36 -53.62
CA LEU A 8 -48.90 18.23 -53.06
C LEU A 8 -47.48 18.74 -52.72
N HIS A 9 -47.12 18.78 -51.44
CA HIS A 9 -45.72 18.87 -50.98
C HIS A 9 -45.41 17.58 -50.23
N GLY A 10 -44.77 16.65 -50.94
CA GLY A 10 -44.32 15.38 -50.43
C GLY A 10 -42.80 15.30 -50.45
N TYR A 11 -42.25 14.99 -49.27
CA TYR A 11 -41.03 14.24 -49.01
C TYR A 11 -39.65 14.85 -49.33
N LYS A 12 -39.14 15.53 -48.29
CA LYS A 12 -37.82 15.32 -47.64
C LYS A 12 -36.76 14.59 -48.47
N SER A 13 -35.82 15.38 -48.99
CA SER A 13 -34.42 14.99 -49.21
C SER A 13 -33.64 15.23 -47.91
N ASN A 14 -33.07 14.16 -47.33
CA ASN A 14 -31.74 14.24 -46.75
C ASN A 14 -31.14 12.85 -46.57
N SER A 15 -29.96 12.71 -47.17
CA SER A 15 -29.06 11.57 -47.15
C SER A 15 -28.63 11.19 -45.73
N THR A 16 -29.00 10.00 -45.28
CA THR A 16 -28.33 9.31 -44.17
C THR A 16 -27.20 8.45 -44.74
N SER A 17 -25.98 8.96 -44.65
CA SER A 17 -24.75 8.18 -44.82
C SER A 17 -24.37 7.59 -43.47
N SER A 18 -24.23 6.27 -43.44
CA SER A 18 -23.79 5.48 -42.29
C SER A 18 -22.34 5.83 -41.93
N HIS A 19 -22.15 6.55 -40.82
CA HIS A 19 -20.82 6.73 -40.23
C HIS A 19 -20.55 5.61 -39.23
N GLU A 20 -19.85 4.60 -39.73
CA GLU A 20 -19.12 3.59 -38.98
C GLU A 20 -17.93 4.26 -38.28
N ALA A 21 -18.02 4.43 -36.95
CA ALA A 21 -16.94 4.99 -36.15
C ALA A 21 -16.03 3.86 -35.66
N THR A 22 -15.08 3.49 -36.51
CA THR A 22 -13.97 2.59 -36.19
C THR A 22 -13.04 3.28 -35.19
N LYS A 23 -12.98 2.76 -33.96
CA LYS A 23 -12.06 3.24 -32.92
C LYS A 23 -10.66 2.68 -33.19
N THR A 24 -9.78 3.52 -33.69
CA THR A 24 -8.37 3.21 -33.97
C THR A 24 -7.61 3.00 -32.66
N ILE A 25 -7.25 1.74 -32.38
CA ILE A 25 -6.31 1.37 -31.32
C ILE A 25 -4.90 1.64 -31.85
N SER A 26 -4.23 2.62 -31.24
CA SER A 26 -2.80 2.86 -31.46
C SER A 26 -1.99 1.92 -30.58
N THR A 27 -1.73 0.71 -31.09
CA THR A 27 -0.67 -0.18 -30.60
C THR A 27 0.56 0.03 -31.48
N SER A 28 1.72 0.30 -30.87
CA SER A 28 3.02 0.17 -31.53
C SER A 28 3.97 -0.66 -30.66
N PRO A 29 4.85 -1.47 -31.27
CA PRO A 29 5.28 -2.77 -30.77
C PRO A 29 6.73 -2.75 -30.27
N GLN A 30 7.18 -3.87 -29.66
CA GLN A 30 8.51 -4.52 -29.74
C GLN A 30 8.63 -5.48 -28.54
N ALA A 31 9.13 -6.71 -28.62
CA ALA A 31 9.54 -7.58 -29.72
C ALA A 31 9.57 -9.00 -29.12
N GLN A 32 9.09 -9.99 -29.87
CA GLN A 32 9.34 -11.41 -29.61
C GLN A 32 10.82 -11.71 -29.84
N GLN A 33 11.44 -12.46 -28.93
CA GLN A 33 12.47 -13.41 -29.34
C GLN A 33 12.30 -14.73 -28.59
N SER A 34 11.84 -15.71 -29.36
CA SER A 34 11.80 -17.13 -29.05
C SER A 34 13.22 -17.70 -28.91
N LYS A 35 13.46 -18.42 -27.81
CA LYS A 35 14.41 -19.52 -27.80
C LYS A 35 13.77 -20.71 -27.09
N GLU A 36 13.46 -21.71 -27.89
CA GLU A 36 13.06 -23.05 -27.50
C GLU A 36 14.31 -23.85 -27.13
N THR A 37 14.39 -24.43 -25.93
CA THR A 37 15.26 -25.58 -25.61
C THR A 37 14.76 -26.29 -24.34
N THR A 38 14.11 -27.44 -24.57
CA THR A 38 14.24 -28.71 -23.84
C THR A 38 13.79 -28.82 -22.36
N LEU A 39 12.64 -29.48 -22.24
CA LEU A 39 12.07 -30.21 -21.12
C LEU A 39 13.10 -31.01 -20.27
N ARG A 40 13.19 -30.72 -18.97
CA ARG A 40 13.63 -31.68 -17.93
C ARG A 40 12.73 -31.58 -16.69
N THR A 41 12.21 -32.73 -16.29
CA THR A 41 11.34 -33.06 -15.15
C THR A 41 12.05 -32.84 -13.80
N PRO A 42 11.32 -32.67 -12.67
CA PRO A 42 11.83 -32.04 -11.46
C PRO A 42 12.49 -33.03 -10.49
N THR A 43 13.62 -32.65 -9.91
CA THR A 43 14.26 -33.34 -8.79
C THR A 43 13.93 -32.67 -7.45
N ARG A 44 13.48 -33.54 -6.53
CA ARG A 44 13.03 -33.35 -5.16
C ARG A 44 14.10 -32.64 -4.29
N ILE A 45 13.80 -31.44 -3.77
CA ILE A 45 14.64 -30.78 -2.74
C ILE A 45 14.26 -31.30 -1.36
N SER A 46 15.21 -32.02 -0.76
CA SER A 46 15.17 -32.52 0.61
C SER A 46 15.42 -31.40 1.61
N LYS A 47 14.48 -31.22 2.56
CA LYS A 47 14.65 -30.40 3.76
C LYS A 47 15.70 -31.06 4.65
N LYS A 48 16.76 -30.33 5.04
CA LYS A 48 17.62 -30.68 6.19
C LYS A 48 17.57 -29.55 7.22
N PRO A 49 17.36 -29.86 8.52
CA PRO A 49 17.33 -28.87 9.58
C PRO A 49 18.75 -28.53 10.04
N LEU A 50 19.00 -27.24 10.32
CA LEU A 50 20.22 -26.76 10.95
C LEU A 50 20.03 -26.77 12.47
N LEU A 51 20.59 -27.77 13.14
CA LEU A 51 20.82 -27.77 14.59
C LEU A 51 22.13 -27.03 14.87
N CYS A 52 22.11 -25.99 15.69
CA CYS A 52 23.31 -25.35 16.22
C CYS A 52 23.42 -25.71 17.71
N PHE A 53 24.25 -26.71 18.02
CA PHE A 53 24.66 -27.04 19.38
C PHE A 53 26.02 -26.40 19.68
N GLN A 54 26.03 -25.61 20.76
CA GLN A 54 27.06 -25.38 21.78
C GLN A 54 28.54 -25.57 21.42
N ASN A 55 29.35 -24.53 21.69
CA ASN A 55 30.68 -24.67 22.28
C ASN A 55 31.08 -23.37 23.03
N VAL A 56 31.02 -23.42 24.36
CA VAL A 56 31.56 -22.40 25.25
C VAL A 56 33.06 -22.68 25.43
N LYS A 57 33.92 -21.82 24.90
CA LYS A 57 35.36 -21.84 25.26
C LYS A 57 35.57 -20.94 26.47
N THR A 58 35.97 -21.55 27.58
CA THR A 58 36.50 -20.92 28.79
C THR A 58 37.69 -20.00 28.46
N LEU A 59 37.55 -18.71 28.77
CA LEU A 59 38.62 -17.71 28.73
C LEU A 59 39.06 -17.37 30.16
N ALA A 60 40.36 -17.47 30.40
CA ALA A 60 41.00 -17.20 31.68
C ALA A 60 40.87 -15.73 32.12
N MET A 61 40.58 -15.53 33.40
CA MET A 61 40.38 -14.25 34.06
C MET A 61 41.74 -13.65 34.49
N LYS A 62 42.14 -12.51 33.91
CA LYS A 62 43.27 -11.67 34.35
C LYS A 62 42.73 -10.45 35.14
N PRO A 63 43.46 -9.89 36.12
CA PRO A 63 42.88 -8.96 37.10
C PRO A 63 42.75 -7.54 36.50
N LEU A 64 41.53 -7.19 36.09
CA LEU A 64 41.16 -5.88 35.53
C LEU A 64 40.77 -4.85 36.60
N LEU A 65 41.11 -5.09 37.87
CA LEU A 65 40.66 -4.27 39.01
C LEU A 65 41.51 -3.02 39.25
N SER A 66 42.77 -2.99 38.78
CA SER A 66 43.68 -1.86 38.99
C SER A 66 43.34 -0.63 38.12
N HIS A 67 42.80 -0.85 36.91
CA HIS A 67 42.45 0.24 36.00
C HIS A 67 41.11 0.93 36.30
N LEU A 68 40.21 0.27 37.05
CA LEU A 68 38.92 0.85 37.42
C LEU A 68 39.06 1.92 38.52
N PHE A 69 40.08 1.80 39.38
CA PHE A 69 40.25 2.69 40.53
C PHE A 69 40.85 4.06 40.13
N LEU A 70 41.71 4.07 39.11
CA LEU A 70 42.36 5.29 38.61
C LEU A 70 41.41 6.19 37.79
N THR A 71 40.43 5.62 37.08
CA THR A 71 39.44 6.40 36.33
C THR A 71 38.36 6.99 37.23
N PHE A 72 38.03 6.34 38.35
CA PHE A 72 37.04 6.83 39.32
C PHE A 72 37.49 8.13 40.01
N LEU A 73 38.79 8.26 40.33
CA LEU A 73 39.35 9.46 40.96
C LEU A 73 39.33 10.70 40.06
N PHE A 74 39.32 10.53 38.73
CA PHE A 74 39.33 11.66 37.78
C PHE A 74 37.96 12.35 37.64
N PHE A 75 36.87 11.65 37.97
CA PHE A 75 35.50 12.18 37.89
C PHE A 75 35.10 13.04 39.11
N ILE A 76 35.88 13.03 40.19
CA ILE A 76 35.52 13.74 41.45
C ILE A 76 35.99 15.21 41.46
N LEU A 77 36.78 15.65 40.47
CA LEU A 77 37.36 17.01 40.43
C LEU A 77 36.84 17.94 39.31
N HIS A 78 35.80 17.57 38.56
CA HIS A 78 35.19 18.48 37.59
C HIS A 78 33.90 19.10 38.14
N PRO A 79 33.80 20.43 38.32
CA PRO A 79 32.53 21.05 38.66
C PRO A 79 31.54 20.86 37.51
N ILE A 80 30.39 20.28 37.80
CA ILE A 80 29.28 20.12 36.85
C ILE A 80 28.75 21.52 36.54
N VAL A 81 29.05 22.03 35.34
CA VAL A 81 28.31 23.16 34.77
C VAL A 81 26.91 22.63 34.45
N THR A 82 25.93 22.93 35.29
CA THR A 82 24.52 22.71 34.99
C THR A 82 24.13 23.72 33.91
N VAL A 83 24.32 23.35 32.65
CA VAL A 83 23.62 23.98 31.54
C VAL A 83 22.15 23.58 31.68
N SER A 84 21.34 24.52 32.15
CA SER A 84 19.89 24.44 32.01
C SER A 84 19.57 24.49 30.51
N SER A 85 19.38 23.33 29.89
CA SER A 85 18.77 23.25 28.57
C SER A 85 17.33 23.76 28.66
N PRO A 86 16.88 24.64 27.75
CA PRO A 86 15.47 25.00 27.69
C PRO A 86 14.70 23.77 27.19
N ASP A 87 13.96 23.14 28.09
CA ASP A 87 13.20 21.91 27.86
C ASP A 87 11.87 22.19 27.12
N ASN A 88 11.91 22.95 26.02
CA ASN A 88 10.70 23.51 25.39
C ASN A 88 10.54 23.23 23.88
N ASP A 89 11.38 22.36 23.28
CA ASP A 89 11.38 22.15 21.82
C ASP A 89 10.61 20.89 21.37
N SER A 90 10.47 19.88 22.24
CA SER A 90 9.76 18.63 21.92
C SER A 90 8.25 18.82 21.77
N SER A 91 7.64 19.68 22.59
CA SER A 91 6.20 19.99 22.58
C SER A 91 5.79 20.72 21.30
N THR A 92 6.56 21.75 20.92
CA THR A 92 6.32 22.57 19.73
C THR A 92 6.49 21.77 18.44
N THR A 93 7.54 20.95 18.35
CA THR A 93 7.82 20.10 17.18
C THR A 93 6.74 19.04 16.97
N ALA A 94 6.28 18.38 18.04
CA ALA A 94 5.21 17.39 17.96
C ALA A 94 3.88 18.01 17.49
N THR A 95 3.54 19.20 18.01
CA THR A 95 2.34 19.96 17.60
C THR A 95 2.38 20.28 16.10
N ASN A 96 3.50 20.80 15.62
CA ASN A 96 3.68 21.11 14.20
C ASN A 96 3.59 19.88 13.29
N ALA A 97 4.12 18.72 13.74
CA ALA A 97 4.02 17.47 13.00
C ALA A 97 2.57 16.96 12.92
N THR A 98 1.80 17.06 14.01
CA THR A 98 0.38 16.69 13.97
C THR A 98 -0.45 17.60 13.07
N ASP A 99 -0.15 18.90 13.04
CA ASP A 99 -0.83 19.85 12.15
C ASP A 99 -0.47 19.62 10.67
N PHE A 100 0.79 19.28 10.39
CA PHE A 100 1.22 18.83 9.07
C PHE A 100 0.47 17.59 8.60
N ILE A 101 0.30 16.58 9.46
CA ILE A 101 -0.47 15.37 9.15
C ILE A 101 -1.93 15.73 8.87
N ARG A 102 -2.54 16.57 9.72
CA ARG A 102 -3.94 17.01 9.55
C ARG A 102 -4.14 17.70 8.21
N THR A 103 -3.27 18.64 7.88
CA THR A 103 -3.31 19.40 6.63
C THR A 103 -3.10 18.48 5.42
N SER A 104 -2.18 17.52 5.51
CA SER A 104 -1.95 16.58 4.40
C SER A 104 -3.14 15.62 4.22
N CYS A 105 -3.76 15.18 5.31
CA CYS A 105 -4.93 14.31 5.29
C CYS A 105 -6.20 14.98 4.73
N SER A 106 -6.31 16.31 4.77
CA SER A 106 -7.49 17.01 4.23
C SER A 106 -7.64 16.89 2.71
N ALA A 107 -6.57 16.52 2.00
CA ALA A 107 -6.60 16.23 0.56
C ALA A 107 -7.00 14.78 0.24
N THR A 108 -7.25 13.94 1.24
CA THR A 108 -7.61 12.52 1.06
C THR A 108 -9.13 12.33 1.07
N LEU A 109 -9.61 11.22 0.50
CA LEU A 109 -11.05 10.90 0.48
C LEU A 109 -11.61 10.58 1.87
N TYR A 110 -10.78 10.06 2.78
CA TYR A 110 -11.19 9.70 4.15
C TYR A 110 -10.33 10.44 5.18
N PRO A 111 -10.48 11.77 5.33
CA PRO A 111 -9.56 12.62 6.08
C PRO A 111 -9.47 12.28 7.57
N ASP A 112 -10.59 11.99 8.22
CA ASP A 112 -10.59 11.61 9.64
C ASP A 112 -9.87 10.28 9.88
N LEU A 113 -10.09 9.30 8.99
CA LEU A 113 -9.40 8.01 9.06
C LEU A 113 -7.90 8.16 8.81
N CYS A 114 -7.53 9.01 7.85
CA CYS A 114 -6.13 9.35 7.57
C CYS A 114 -5.47 9.94 8.81
N TYR A 115 -6.06 10.99 9.40
CA TYR A 115 -5.48 11.68 10.54
C TYR A 115 -5.36 10.76 11.77
N THR A 116 -6.46 10.09 12.15
CA THR A 116 -6.50 9.25 13.35
C THR A 116 -5.54 8.05 13.27
N SER A 117 -5.25 7.57 12.06
CA SER A 117 -4.31 6.45 11.86
C SER A 117 -2.85 6.87 11.77
N LEU A 118 -2.56 8.14 11.53
CA LEU A 118 -1.20 8.65 11.31
C LEU A 118 -0.70 9.56 12.44
N SER A 119 -1.58 10.19 13.21
CA SER A 119 -1.21 11.14 14.27
C SER A 119 -0.30 10.54 15.34
N GLY A 120 -0.48 9.25 15.67
CA GLY A 120 0.40 8.51 16.59
C GLY A 120 1.84 8.34 16.07
N TYR A 121 2.08 8.60 14.78
CA TYR A 121 3.39 8.55 14.15
C TYR A 121 4.01 9.93 13.92
N ALA A 122 3.44 11.00 14.50
CA ALA A 122 3.90 12.38 14.30
C ALA A 122 5.41 12.56 14.49
N ASN A 123 6.00 11.96 15.53
CA ASN A 123 7.44 12.06 15.78
C ASN A 123 8.30 11.37 14.70
N ALA A 124 7.79 10.33 14.05
CA ALA A 124 8.50 9.66 12.95
C ALA A 124 8.32 10.39 11.62
N ILE A 125 7.10 10.91 11.38
CA ILE A 125 6.72 11.62 10.15
C ILE A 125 7.35 13.02 10.10
N GLN A 126 7.36 13.74 11.23
CA GLN A 126 7.74 15.14 11.28
C GLN A 126 6.93 15.97 10.27
N GLN A 127 7.56 16.85 9.50
CA GLN A 127 6.93 17.60 8.40
C GLN A 127 7.41 17.10 7.02
N ASP A 128 7.75 15.81 6.93
CA ASP A 128 8.34 15.21 5.73
C ASP A 128 7.27 14.44 4.93
N PRO A 129 6.92 14.89 3.70
CA PRO A 129 5.88 14.25 2.89
C PRO A 129 6.26 12.83 2.44
N ALA A 130 7.55 12.54 2.25
CA ALA A 130 8.02 11.21 1.90
C ALA A 130 7.81 10.24 3.07
N ARG A 131 8.15 10.68 4.30
CA ARG A 131 7.91 9.91 5.53
C ARG A 131 6.42 9.72 5.79
N LEU A 132 5.60 10.74 5.55
CA LEU A 132 4.15 10.64 5.66
C LEU A 132 3.59 9.57 4.72
N ALA A 133 3.88 9.66 3.41
CA ALA A 133 3.42 8.70 2.42
C ALA A 133 3.89 7.27 2.75
N ARG A 134 5.18 7.11 3.09
CA ARG A 134 5.74 5.82 3.50
C ARG A 134 5.06 5.24 4.74
N THR A 135 4.71 6.08 5.72
CA THR A 135 4.04 5.65 6.94
C THR A 135 2.61 5.22 6.65
N ALA A 136 1.89 5.95 5.80
CA ALA A 136 0.55 5.59 5.34
C ALA A 136 0.53 4.23 4.61
N ILE A 137 1.47 3.98 3.69
CA ILE A 137 1.62 2.66 3.05
C ILE A 137 1.89 1.58 4.11
N GLY A 138 2.72 1.86 5.11
CA GLY A 138 2.99 0.93 6.20
C GLY A 138 1.76 0.57 7.03
N VAL A 139 0.90 1.56 7.32
CA VAL A 139 -0.39 1.35 8.00
C VAL A 139 -1.31 0.49 7.12
N SER A 140 -1.47 0.84 5.84
CA SER A 140 -2.30 0.05 4.90
C SER A 140 -1.81 -1.40 4.83
N LEU A 141 -0.50 -1.62 4.68
CA LEU A 141 0.09 -2.97 4.66
C LEU A 141 -0.26 -3.79 5.91
N SER A 142 -0.25 -3.16 7.09
CA SER A 142 -0.64 -3.83 8.33
C SER A 142 -2.12 -4.22 8.32
N LYS A 143 -3.00 -3.36 7.79
CA LYS A 143 -4.44 -3.61 7.72
C LYS A 143 -4.77 -4.70 6.69
N THR A 144 -4.21 -4.62 5.49
CA THR A 144 -4.41 -5.63 4.43
C THR A 144 -3.88 -6.99 4.87
N ARG A 145 -2.73 -7.07 5.56
CA ARG A 145 -2.23 -8.34 6.13
C ARG A 145 -3.16 -8.95 7.17
N HIS A 146 -3.70 -8.13 8.07
CA HIS A 146 -4.67 -8.61 9.06
C HIS A 146 -5.93 -9.13 8.37
N MET A 147 -6.37 -8.47 7.30
CA MET A 147 -7.50 -8.92 6.51
C MET A 147 -7.21 -10.23 5.79
N ALA A 148 -6.04 -10.37 5.15
CA ALA A 148 -5.60 -11.61 4.51
C ALA A 148 -5.63 -12.81 5.49
N VAL A 149 -5.12 -12.63 6.71
CA VAL A 149 -5.18 -13.66 7.77
C VAL A 149 -6.62 -13.97 8.17
N TYR A 150 -7.46 -12.95 8.30
CA TYR A 150 -8.86 -13.12 8.65
C TYR A 150 -9.61 -13.96 7.61
N VAL A 151 -9.52 -13.58 6.33
CA VAL A 151 -10.20 -14.32 5.25
C VAL A 151 -9.60 -15.70 5.01
N SER A 152 -8.31 -15.90 5.26
CA SER A 152 -7.67 -17.23 5.23
C SER A 152 -8.23 -18.18 6.29
N ASN A 153 -8.56 -17.67 7.48
CA ASN A 153 -9.20 -18.49 8.50
C ASN A 153 -10.63 -18.86 8.11
N LEU A 154 -11.39 -17.90 7.58
CA LEU A 154 -12.74 -18.16 7.09
C LEU A 154 -12.76 -19.14 5.91
N SER A 155 -11.84 -19.03 4.95
CA SER A 155 -11.78 -19.94 3.81
C SER A 155 -11.54 -21.38 4.26
N ARG A 156 -10.65 -21.59 5.23
CA ARG A 156 -10.40 -22.91 5.85
C ARG A 156 -11.61 -23.47 6.59
N GLU A 157 -12.42 -22.62 7.22
CA GLU A 157 -13.66 -23.05 7.88
C GLU A 157 -14.73 -23.40 6.83
N ALA A 158 -14.82 -22.62 5.75
CA ALA A 158 -15.77 -22.80 4.66
C ALA A 158 -15.52 -24.07 3.84
N ASP A 159 -14.29 -24.61 3.83
CA ASP A 159 -13.96 -25.90 3.20
C ASP A 159 -14.79 -27.08 3.74
N TYR A 160 -15.31 -26.96 4.97
CA TYR A 160 -16.19 -27.95 5.60
C TYR A 160 -17.66 -27.52 5.62
N GLY A 161 -17.97 -26.37 5.03
CA GLY A 161 -19.31 -25.79 4.97
C GLY A 161 -20.17 -26.39 3.85
N ALA A 162 -21.47 -26.08 3.89
CA ALA A 162 -22.44 -26.54 2.89
C ALA A 162 -22.64 -25.56 1.72
N ASP A 163 -22.07 -24.35 1.79
CA ASP A 163 -22.21 -23.32 0.75
C ASP A 163 -20.94 -23.23 -0.11
N PRO A 164 -20.90 -23.89 -1.28
CA PRO A 164 -19.73 -23.86 -2.15
C PRO A 164 -19.47 -22.49 -2.77
N ARG A 165 -20.50 -21.63 -2.91
CA ARG A 165 -20.31 -20.27 -3.46
C ARG A 165 -19.61 -19.38 -2.43
N ALA A 166 -20.04 -19.45 -1.18
CA ALA A 166 -19.37 -18.75 -0.08
C ALA A 166 -17.92 -19.23 0.08
N SER A 167 -17.66 -20.54 -0.02
CA SER A 167 -16.30 -21.09 0.01
C SER A 167 -15.43 -20.54 -1.12
N ALA A 168 -15.93 -20.55 -2.37
CA ALA A 168 -15.20 -20.00 -3.51
C ALA A 168 -14.88 -18.50 -3.34
N ALA A 169 -15.88 -17.69 -2.97
CA ALA A 169 -15.68 -16.24 -2.74
C ALA A 169 -14.66 -15.94 -1.64
N LEU A 170 -14.60 -16.75 -0.59
CA LEU A 170 -13.62 -16.62 0.48
C LEU A 170 -12.19 -16.96 0.02
N HIS A 171 -12.03 -17.99 -0.82
CA HIS A 171 -10.73 -18.33 -1.41
C HIS A 171 -10.26 -17.26 -2.40
N ASP A 172 -11.14 -16.76 -3.25
CA ASP A 172 -10.83 -15.68 -4.20
C ASP A 172 -10.45 -14.40 -3.44
N CYS A 173 -11.22 -14.01 -2.42
CA CYS A 173 -10.86 -12.86 -1.59
C CYS A 173 -9.53 -13.08 -0.84
N PHE A 174 -9.23 -14.30 -0.38
CA PHE A 174 -7.92 -14.59 0.21
C PHE A 174 -6.78 -14.40 -0.79
N SER A 175 -6.94 -14.85 -2.04
CA SER A 175 -5.97 -14.63 -3.11
C SER A 175 -5.75 -13.13 -3.36
N ASN A 176 -6.84 -12.39 -3.60
CA ASN A 176 -6.78 -10.95 -3.87
C ASN A 176 -6.13 -10.17 -2.71
N MET A 177 -6.44 -10.54 -1.45
CA MET A 177 -5.80 -9.93 -0.29
C MET A 177 -4.31 -10.27 -0.20
N GLY A 178 -3.90 -11.45 -0.68
CA GLY A 178 -2.50 -11.84 -0.82
C GLY A 178 -1.76 -10.96 -1.83
N ASP A 179 -2.35 -10.77 -3.00
CA ASP A 179 -1.81 -9.93 -4.07
C ASP A 179 -1.69 -8.47 -3.63
N ALA A 180 -2.76 -7.91 -3.04
CA ALA A 180 -2.74 -6.57 -2.45
C ALA A 180 -1.62 -6.40 -1.39
N VAL A 181 -1.38 -7.41 -0.55
CA VAL A 181 -0.27 -7.38 0.43
C VAL A 181 1.08 -7.31 -0.26
N ASP A 182 1.28 -8.05 -1.35
CA ASP A 182 2.54 -8.09 -2.10
C ASP A 182 2.81 -6.76 -2.81
N GLU A 183 1.78 -6.17 -3.40
CA GLU A 183 1.84 -4.88 -4.09
C GLU A 183 2.09 -3.71 -3.12
N ILE A 184 1.39 -3.67 -1.99
CA ILE A 184 1.64 -2.67 -0.94
C ILE A 184 3.05 -2.87 -0.35
N ARG A 185 3.53 -4.12 -0.21
CA ARG A 185 4.91 -4.38 0.24
C ARG A 185 5.93 -3.89 -0.80
N GLY A 186 5.67 -4.09 -2.09
CA GLY A 186 6.50 -3.58 -3.19
C GLY A 186 6.59 -2.06 -3.17
N SER A 187 5.43 -1.40 -3.05
CA SER A 187 5.29 0.05 -2.88
C SER A 187 6.12 0.57 -1.72
N LEU A 188 5.98 -0.08 -0.55
CA LEU A 188 6.73 0.31 0.64
C LEU A 188 8.24 0.15 0.44
N LYS A 189 8.68 -0.93 -0.21
CA LYS A 189 10.10 -1.20 -0.53
C LYS A 189 10.66 -0.12 -1.45
N GLN A 190 9.95 0.21 -2.53
CA GLN A 190 10.36 1.25 -3.47
C GLN A 190 10.45 2.63 -2.80
N MET A 191 9.50 2.98 -1.93
CA MET A 191 9.56 4.20 -1.12
C MET A 191 10.80 4.28 -0.23
N ARG A 192 11.37 3.15 0.22
CA ARG A 192 12.62 3.13 1.03
C ARG A 192 13.87 3.36 0.19
N GLN A 193 13.77 3.18 -1.12
CA GLN A 193 14.86 3.18 -2.08
C GLN A 193 14.75 4.34 -3.08
N LEU A 194 13.92 5.33 -2.76
CA LEU A 194 13.72 6.49 -3.63
C LEU A 194 15.01 7.27 -3.81
N VAL A 195 15.28 7.62 -5.07
CA VAL A 195 16.29 8.63 -5.40
C VAL A 195 15.77 10.03 -5.05
N ALA A 196 16.65 11.02 -5.08
CA ALA A 196 16.27 12.40 -4.83
C ALA A 196 15.18 12.87 -5.83
N PRO A 197 14.21 13.69 -5.36
CA PRO A 197 13.21 14.31 -6.23
C PRO A 197 13.82 15.10 -7.39
N GLY A 198 13.02 15.37 -8.42
CA GLY A 198 13.42 16.16 -9.59
C GLY A 198 14.14 15.38 -10.71
N SER A 199 14.29 14.07 -10.58
CA SER A 199 14.91 13.22 -11.62
C SER A 199 13.87 12.34 -12.35
N GLU A 200 14.16 11.95 -13.60
CA GLU A 200 13.36 10.94 -14.32
C GLU A 200 13.31 9.60 -13.56
N SER A 201 14.41 9.23 -12.90
CA SER A 201 14.45 8.05 -12.04
C SER A 201 13.48 8.16 -10.86
N PHE A 202 13.34 9.34 -10.24
CA PHE A 202 12.33 9.57 -9.20
C PHE A 202 10.92 9.41 -9.75
N ARG A 203 10.63 10.03 -10.91
CA ARG A 203 9.34 9.93 -11.61
C ARG A 203 8.96 8.48 -11.88
N PHE A 204 9.90 7.70 -12.43
CA PHE A 204 9.70 6.28 -12.71
C PHE A 204 9.45 5.47 -11.43
N GLN A 205 10.24 5.68 -10.39
CA GLN A 205 10.09 4.97 -9.11
C GLN A 205 8.76 5.30 -8.43
N MET A 206 8.33 6.57 -8.43
CA MET A 206 7.01 6.96 -7.92
C MET A 206 5.87 6.37 -8.76
N GLY A 207 6.03 6.30 -10.09
CA GLY A 207 5.08 5.63 -10.98
C GLY A 207 4.84 4.16 -10.61
N ASN A 208 5.90 3.43 -10.22
CA ASN A 208 5.76 2.06 -9.71
C ASN A 208 4.95 2.01 -8.40
N VAL A 209 5.25 2.91 -7.45
CA VAL A 209 4.51 3.00 -6.17
C VAL A 209 3.03 3.28 -6.43
N GLN A 210 2.71 4.24 -7.30
CA GLN A 210 1.34 4.59 -7.64
C GLN A 210 0.60 3.44 -8.31
N THR A 211 1.26 2.75 -9.24
CA THR A 211 0.70 1.59 -9.94
C THR A 211 0.35 0.47 -8.97
N TRP A 212 1.29 0.04 -8.14
CA TRP A 212 1.07 -1.04 -7.19
C TRP A 212 0.06 -0.68 -6.09
N MET A 213 0.05 0.57 -5.61
CA MET A 213 -0.99 0.99 -4.65
C MET A 213 -2.38 1.05 -5.27
N SER A 214 -2.50 1.34 -6.58
CA SER A 214 -3.78 1.34 -7.30
C SER A 214 -4.26 -0.09 -7.61
N ALA A 215 -3.33 -0.98 -7.95
CA ALA A 215 -3.63 -2.40 -8.12
C ALA A 215 -4.13 -3.01 -6.79
N ALA A 216 -3.52 -2.66 -5.66
CA ALA A 216 -3.94 -3.19 -4.36
C ALA A 216 -5.38 -2.77 -4.00
N LEU A 217 -5.78 -1.56 -4.38
CA LEU A 217 -7.19 -1.13 -4.24
C LEU A 217 -8.12 -1.95 -5.13
N THR A 218 -7.70 -2.25 -6.36
CA THR A 218 -8.47 -3.06 -7.30
C THR A 218 -8.66 -4.49 -6.79
N ASP A 219 -7.63 -5.08 -6.18
CA ASP A 219 -7.72 -6.40 -5.56
C ASP A 219 -8.64 -6.38 -4.33
N GLU A 220 -8.55 -5.34 -3.50
CA GLU A 220 -9.45 -5.15 -2.36
C GLU A 220 -10.91 -4.94 -2.82
N ASP A 221 -11.15 -4.24 -3.93
CA ASP A 221 -12.46 -4.11 -4.60
C ASP A 221 -12.95 -5.49 -5.09
N THR A 222 -12.11 -6.20 -5.85
CA THR A 222 -12.42 -7.50 -6.43
C THR A 222 -12.75 -8.54 -5.35
N CYS A 223 -12.08 -8.50 -4.18
CA CYS A 223 -12.46 -9.31 -3.03
C CYS A 223 -13.94 -9.07 -2.65
N THR A 224 -14.41 -7.83 -2.58
CA THR A 224 -15.80 -7.55 -2.19
C THR A 224 -16.80 -7.87 -3.28
N ASP A 225 -16.44 -7.64 -4.54
CA ASP A 225 -17.29 -7.93 -5.70
C ASP A 225 -17.52 -9.44 -5.85
N GLY A 226 -16.55 -10.27 -5.47
CA GLY A 226 -16.68 -11.73 -5.43
C GLY A 226 -17.79 -12.26 -4.51
N PHE A 227 -18.36 -11.43 -3.63
CA PHE A 227 -19.47 -11.81 -2.76
C PHE A 227 -20.86 -11.42 -3.29
N GLU A 228 -20.97 -10.78 -4.46
CA GLU A 228 -22.27 -10.31 -5.00
C GLU A 228 -23.31 -11.45 -5.07
N ASP A 229 -22.90 -12.62 -5.57
CA ASP A 229 -23.74 -13.81 -5.73
C ASP A 229 -23.82 -14.71 -4.47
N VAL A 230 -23.16 -14.33 -3.38
CA VAL A 230 -23.25 -15.01 -2.09
C VAL A 230 -24.47 -14.51 -1.34
N ALA A 231 -25.24 -15.43 -0.75
CA ALA A 231 -26.43 -15.08 0.02
C ALA A 231 -26.11 -14.12 1.18
N GLU A 232 -27.04 -13.20 1.46
CA GLU A 232 -26.89 -12.26 2.57
C GLU A 232 -26.76 -13.00 3.90
N GLY A 233 -25.84 -12.53 4.75
CA GLY A 233 -25.59 -13.12 6.04
C GLY A 233 -24.44 -12.47 6.80
N PRO A 234 -24.21 -12.90 8.06
CA PRO A 234 -23.20 -12.29 8.93
C PRO A 234 -21.78 -12.36 8.36
N MET A 235 -21.42 -13.46 7.71
CA MET A 235 -20.09 -13.65 7.11
C MET A 235 -19.84 -12.65 5.98
N LYS A 236 -20.72 -12.60 4.96
CA LYS A 236 -20.62 -11.64 3.85
C LYS A 236 -20.56 -10.21 4.37
N THR A 237 -21.44 -9.87 5.30
CA THR A 237 -21.48 -8.54 5.92
C THR A 237 -20.14 -8.17 6.58
N ASP A 238 -19.59 -9.06 7.41
CA ASP A 238 -18.35 -8.79 8.14
C ASP A 238 -17.13 -8.73 7.22
N VAL A 239 -17.03 -9.61 6.22
CA VAL A 239 -15.95 -9.56 5.20
C VAL A 239 -16.03 -8.26 4.42
N CYS A 240 -17.19 -7.92 3.85
CA CYS A 240 -17.33 -6.71 3.04
C CYS A 240 -17.09 -5.42 3.84
N GLN A 241 -17.54 -5.36 5.10
CA GLN A 241 -17.29 -4.21 5.97
C GLN A 241 -15.82 -4.05 6.33
N ARG A 242 -15.13 -5.15 6.66
CA ARG A 242 -13.70 -5.13 7.01
C ARG A 242 -12.85 -4.77 5.80
N THR A 243 -13.06 -5.42 4.66
CA THR A 243 -12.38 -5.07 3.39
C THR A 243 -12.68 -3.63 3.00
N GLY A 244 -13.94 -3.20 3.08
CA GLY A 244 -14.34 -1.83 2.86
C GLY A 244 -13.57 -0.83 3.73
N LYS A 245 -13.21 -1.19 4.96
CA LYS A 245 -12.37 -0.36 5.83
C LYS A 245 -10.89 -0.38 5.41
N VAL A 246 -10.36 -1.53 4.97
CA VAL A 246 -9.00 -1.66 4.44
C VAL A 246 -8.82 -0.76 3.20
N LYS A 247 -9.77 -0.81 2.27
CA LYS A 247 -9.83 0.06 1.07
C LYS A 247 -9.65 1.53 1.39
N LYS A 248 -10.26 2.01 2.47
CA LYS A 248 -10.12 3.41 2.90
C LYS A 248 -8.71 3.76 3.34
N PHE A 249 -8.00 2.86 4.01
CA PHE A 249 -6.59 3.06 4.36
C PHE A 249 -5.71 3.08 3.12
N THR A 250 -5.88 2.11 2.21
CA THR A 250 -5.12 2.02 0.97
C THR A 250 -5.37 3.24 0.07
N SER A 251 -6.61 3.71 -0.01
CA SER A 251 -7.01 4.93 -0.75
C SER A 251 -6.35 6.20 -0.18
N ASN A 252 -6.36 6.38 1.14
CA ASN A 252 -5.67 7.50 1.77
C ASN A 252 -4.15 7.45 1.55
N ALA A 253 -3.55 6.26 1.63
CA ALA A 253 -2.12 6.08 1.37
C ALA A 253 -1.76 6.44 -0.08
N LEU A 254 -2.56 5.98 -1.05
CA LEU A 254 -2.38 6.33 -2.47
C LEU A 254 -2.52 7.84 -2.70
N ALA A 255 -3.49 8.51 -2.07
CA ALA A 255 -3.64 9.96 -2.18
C ALA A 255 -2.41 10.72 -1.66
N LEU A 256 -1.83 10.29 -0.53
CA LEU A 256 -0.61 10.88 0.02
C LEU A 256 0.62 10.60 -0.86
N VAL A 257 0.70 9.41 -1.47
CA VAL A 257 1.72 9.05 -2.47
C VAL A 257 1.62 9.98 -3.69
N ASN A 258 0.41 10.20 -4.21
CA ASN A 258 0.18 11.09 -5.35
C ASN A 258 0.61 12.52 -5.03
N SER A 259 0.22 13.04 -3.86
CA SER A 259 0.63 14.39 -3.43
C SER A 259 2.15 14.52 -3.30
N TYR A 260 2.84 13.49 -2.82
CA TYR A 260 4.30 13.49 -2.74
C TYR A 260 4.95 13.42 -4.13
N ALA A 261 4.41 12.59 -5.04
CA ALA A 261 4.90 12.49 -6.41
C ALA A 261 4.81 13.85 -7.12
N GLU A 262 3.65 14.52 -7.07
CA GLU A 262 3.41 15.83 -7.70
C GLU A 262 4.40 16.89 -7.21
N LYS A 263 4.63 16.96 -5.90
CA LYS A 263 5.59 17.92 -5.30
C LYS A 263 7.04 17.62 -5.66
N GLY A 264 7.38 16.37 -5.93
CA GLY A 264 8.75 15.95 -6.28
C GLY A 264 9.05 16.02 -7.78
N THR A 265 8.06 16.34 -8.62
CA THR A 265 8.22 16.49 -10.07
C THR A 265 8.21 17.93 -10.57
N ASN A 266 7.88 18.89 -9.69
CA ASN A 266 7.89 20.33 -9.96
C ASN A 266 9.12 20.96 -9.31
#